data_AF-A0A061EMY2-F1
#
_entry.id   AF-A0A061EMY2-F1
#
_cell.length_a   1.000
_cell.length_b   1.000
_cell.length_c   1.000
_cell.angle_alpha   90.00
_cell.angle_beta   90.00
_cell.angle_gamma   90.00
#
_symmetry.space_group_name_H-M   'P 1'
#
loop_
_entity.id
_entity.type
_entity.pdbx_description
1 polymer ?
#
loop_
_entity_poly.entity_id
_entity_poly.type
_entity_poly.pdbx_seq_one_letter_code
_entity_poly.pdbx_strand_id
1 'polypeptide(L)'
;MKQSDYTYSSLPNDVALKIASSLEVPDLSSLGCCSRVWRDLCGSDCLWKSLVRERWPLLNEAALQDPNFKGWRGFYKKQHKEVAGRAASVVKFVEQCSLSESLEVSNYLKAIECLRSMQFGFKDVQMVLFKPKLNVLLNLVGLHYCLNCLQEPASHVTEALQSSKISDRQVCVKWWKFGRRFYGFRMRDESHSRCISLQDLATAKEEEVLGVLERGAIHEVLQVQLSVADSTSNLWSNQSPQ
;
A
#
# COMPACT_ATOMS: atom_id res chain seq x y z
N MET A 1 44.03 -29.69 -29.42
CA MET A 1 44.21 -28.37 -28.77
C MET A 1 42.85 -27.86 -28.34
N LYS A 2 42.76 -27.39 -27.09
CA LYS A 2 41.56 -26.90 -26.40
C LYS A 2 41.17 -25.48 -26.88
N GLN A 3 39.96 -25.10 -26.46
CA GLN A 3 39.44 -23.73 -26.23
C GLN A 3 38.67 -23.06 -27.37
N SER A 4 37.34 -23.09 -27.22
CA SER A 4 36.55 -21.86 -27.08
C SER A 4 35.18 -22.13 -26.42
N ASP A 5 35.21 -22.65 -25.18
CA ASP A 5 34.07 -22.54 -24.25
C ASP A 5 33.96 -21.07 -23.79
N TYR A 6 33.35 -20.24 -24.62
CA TYR A 6 32.92 -18.89 -24.22
C TYR A 6 31.40 -18.84 -24.14
N THR A 7 30.82 -19.57 -23.19
CA THR A 7 29.45 -19.31 -22.74
C THR A 7 29.53 -18.28 -21.61
N TYR A 8 29.62 -16.99 -21.98
CA TYR A 8 29.34 -15.89 -21.06
C TYR A 8 27.85 -15.94 -20.68
N SER A 9 27.48 -16.70 -19.64
CA SER A 9 26.07 -16.82 -19.25
C SER A 9 25.84 -17.06 -17.76
N SER A 10 26.67 -16.49 -16.88
CA SER A 10 26.32 -16.43 -15.46
C SER A 10 26.19 -14.98 -15.03
N LEU A 11 24.94 -14.53 -14.93
CA LEU A 11 24.63 -13.37 -14.12
C LEU A 11 25.14 -13.66 -12.69
N PRO A 12 25.86 -12.74 -12.04
CA PRO A 12 26.28 -12.94 -10.66
C PRO A 12 25.10 -13.30 -9.75
N ASN A 13 25.30 -14.26 -8.85
CA ASN A 13 24.20 -14.82 -8.04
C ASN A 13 23.51 -13.75 -7.18
N ASP A 14 24.26 -12.76 -6.69
CA ASP A 14 23.74 -11.60 -5.95
C ASP A 14 22.78 -10.75 -6.81
N VAL A 15 23.14 -10.50 -8.07
CA VAL A 15 22.26 -9.78 -9.02
C VAL A 15 21.04 -10.64 -9.35
N ALA A 16 21.21 -11.95 -9.53
CA ALA A 16 20.11 -12.87 -9.78
C ALA A 16 19.12 -12.92 -8.60
N LEU A 17 19.63 -12.95 -7.38
CA LEU A 17 18.85 -12.90 -6.15
C LEU A 17 18.09 -11.57 -6.03
N LYS A 18 18.71 -10.45 -6.39
CA LYS A 18 18.07 -9.11 -6.36
C LYS A 18 16.97 -8.97 -7.41
N ILE A 19 17.17 -9.52 -8.59
CA ILE A 19 16.12 -9.60 -9.62
C ILE A 19 14.96 -10.45 -9.09
N ALA A 20 15.25 -11.64 -8.58
CA ALA A 20 14.24 -12.52 -8.03
C ALA A 20 13.50 -11.90 -6.82
N SER A 21 14.18 -11.12 -5.97
CA SER A 21 13.54 -10.46 -4.82
C SER A 21 12.61 -9.31 -5.19
N SER A 22 12.84 -8.74 -6.37
CA SER A 22 11.98 -7.69 -6.94
C SER A 22 10.70 -8.24 -7.58
N LEU A 23 10.59 -9.56 -7.77
CA LEU A 23 9.46 -10.20 -8.46
C LEU A 23 8.38 -10.72 -7.50
N GLU A 24 7.17 -10.83 -8.01
CA GLU A 24 6.07 -11.52 -7.33
C GLU A 24 6.17 -13.04 -7.48
N VAL A 25 5.44 -13.80 -6.65
CA VAL A 25 5.40 -15.27 -6.71
C VAL A 25 5.07 -15.82 -8.12
N PRO A 26 4.11 -15.25 -8.87
CA PRO A 26 3.81 -15.72 -10.22
C PRO A 26 4.98 -15.49 -11.18
N ASP A 27 5.61 -14.31 -11.11
CA ASP A 27 6.71 -13.93 -12.00
C ASP A 27 7.98 -14.71 -11.70
N LEU A 28 8.24 -15.07 -10.44
CA LEU A 28 9.28 -16.01 -10.06
C LEU A 28 9.09 -17.39 -10.67
N SER A 29 7.83 -17.83 -10.79
CA SER A 29 7.52 -19.12 -11.43
C SER A 29 7.75 -19.04 -12.93
N SER A 30 7.37 -17.93 -13.57
CA SER A 30 7.67 -17.66 -14.98
C SER A 30 9.18 -17.56 -15.25
N LEU A 31 9.93 -16.90 -14.37
CA LEU A 31 11.38 -16.75 -14.48
C LEU A 31 12.09 -18.10 -14.46
N GLY A 32 11.66 -19.01 -13.58
CA GLY A 32 12.16 -20.38 -13.53
C GLY A 32 11.92 -21.19 -14.81
N CYS A 33 10.99 -20.77 -15.66
CA CYS A 33 10.74 -21.40 -16.96
C CYS A 33 11.66 -20.87 -18.07
N CYS A 34 12.29 -19.70 -17.88
CA CYS A 34 13.07 -19.02 -18.91
C CYS A 34 14.44 -19.68 -19.19
N SER A 35 15.07 -20.32 -18.21
CA SER A 35 16.38 -20.98 -18.39
C SER A 35 16.62 -22.07 -17.35
N ARG A 36 17.62 -22.93 -17.58
CA ARG A 36 18.07 -23.92 -16.59
C ARG A 36 18.61 -23.25 -15.32
N VAL A 37 19.42 -22.20 -15.49
CA VAL A 37 20.00 -21.44 -14.36
C VAL A 37 18.90 -20.85 -13.46
N TRP A 38 17.87 -20.24 -14.05
CA TRP A 38 16.75 -19.70 -13.28
C TRP A 38 15.88 -20.79 -12.66
N ARG A 39 15.68 -21.92 -13.36
CA ARG A 39 14.99 -23.08 -12.81
C ARG A 39 15.67 -23.59 -11.54
N ASP A 40 16.98 -23.72 -11.58
CA ASP A 40 17.78 -24.21 -10.45
C ASP A 40 17.77 -23.19 -9.31
N LEU A 41 17.90 -21.89 -9.62
CA LEU A 41 17.85 -20.82 -8.61
C LEU A 41 16.47 -20.71 -7.95
N CYS A 42 15.38 -20.73 -8.73
CA CYS A 42 14.00 -20.69 -8.22
C CYS A 42 13.60 -22.00 -7.51
N GLY A 43 14.27 -23.11 -7.83
CA GLY A 43 14.17 -24.38 -7.12
C GLY A 43 14.91 -24.39 -5.78
N SER A 44 15.95 -23.56 -5.64
CA SER A 44 16.80 -23.51 -4.45
C SER A 44 16.14 -22.79 -3.27
N ASP A 45 16.19 -23.42 -2.10
CA ASP A 45 15.60 -22.88 -0.86
C ASP A 45 16.34 -21.63 -0.35
N CYS A 46 17.59 -21.42 -0.76
CA CYS A 46 18.38 -20.24 -0.36
C CYS A 46 17.80 -18.92 -0.91
N LEU A 47 17.21 -18.96 -2.11
CA LEU A 47 16.48 -17.83 -2.66
C LEU A 47 15.31 -17.48 -1.75
N TRP A 48 14.43 -18.45 -1.50
CA TRP A 48 13.22 -18.24 -0.69
C TRP A 48 13.54 -17.81 0.74
N LYS A 49 14.61 -18.32 1.35
CA LYS A 49 15.13 -17.84 2.64
C LYS A 49 15.48 -16.36 2.59
N SER A 50 16.19 -15.96 1.54
CA SER A 50 16.61 -14.56 1.36
C SER A 50 15.38 -13.65 1.18
N LEU A 51 14.38 -14.09 0.42
CA LEU A 51 13.10 -13.39 0.26
C LEU A 51 12.32 -13.23 1.57
N VAL A 52 12.22 -14.31 2.37
CA VAL A 52 11.53 -14.25 3.67
C VAL A 52 12.27 -13.32 4.62
N ARG A 53 13.60 -13.40 4.68
CA ARG A 53 14.42 -12.52 5.52
C ARG A 53 14.28 -11.05 5.14
N GLU A 54 14.23 -10.74 3.84
CA GLU A 54 14.09 -9.37 3.36
C GLU A 54 12.69 -8.80 3.61
N ARG A 55 11.64 -9.61 3.40
CA ARG A 55 10.24 -9.14 3.48
C ARG A 55 9.62 -9.25 4.87
N TRP A 56 9.94 -10.31 5.62
CA TRP A 56 9.40 -10.60 6.95
C TRP A 56 10.50 -11.04 7.93
N PRO A 57 11.40 -10.13 8.35
CA PRO A 57 12.54 -10.47 9.22
C PRO A 57 12.13 -11.19 10.52
N LEU A 58 11.05 -10.74 11.17
CA LEU A 58 10.54 -11.32 12.42
C LEU A 58 10.06 -12.77 12.23
N LEU A 59 9.45 -13.06 11.08
CA LEU A 59 8.96 -14.40 10.77
C LEU A 59 10.09 -15.35 10.39
N ASN A 60 11.17 -14.84 9.80
CA ASN A 60 12.38 -15.62 9.54
C ASN A 60 12.98 -16.18 10.83
N GLU A 61 13.05 -15.38 11.89
CA GLU A 61 13.56 -15.83 13.20
C GLU A 61 12.64 -16.86 13.84
N ALA A 62 11.32 -16.62 13.82
CA ALA A 62 10.34 -17.57 14.35
C ALA A 62 10.37 -18.92 13.61
N ALA A 63 10.51 -18.89 12.28
CA ALA A 63 10.57 -20.10 11.45
C ALA A 63 11.83 -20.94 11.74
N LEU A 64 12.96 -20.31 12.09
CA LEU A 64 14.18 -21.01 12.48
C LEU A 64 14.06 -21.75 13.82
N GLN A 65 13.13 -21.34 14.67
CA GLN A 65 12.85 -21.97 15.96
C GLN A 65 11.77 -23.07 15.87
N ASP A 66 11.11 -23.22 14.72
CA ASP A 66 10.07 -24.22 14.52
C ASP A 66 10.70 -25.59 14.16
N PRO A 67 10.60 -26.61 15.03
CA PRO A 67 11.13 -27.94 14.73
C PRO A 67 10.41 -28.63 13.56
N ASN A 68 9.23 -28.16 13.16
CA ASN A 68 8.46 -28.68 12.03
C ASN A 68 8.69 -27.91 10.72
N PHE A 69 9.70 -27.05 10.64
CA PHE A 69 9.98 -26.27 9.44
C PHE A 69 10.36 -27.16 8.25
N LYS A 70 9.51 -27.18 7.20
CA LYS A 70 9.66 -28.04 6.01
C LYS A 70 10.29 -27.35 4.79
N GLY A 71 10.89 -26.17 4.96
CA GLY A 71 11.58 -25.42 3.91
C GLY A 71 11.00 -24.03 3.60
N TRP A 72 11.87 -23.13 3.13
CA TRP A 72 11.58 -21.71 2.91
C TRP A 72 10.62 -21.46 1.77
N ARG A 73 10.68 -22.26 0.70
CA ARG A 73 9.76 -22.13 -0.44
C ARG A 73 8.29 -22.34 -0.05
N GLY A 74 8.01 -23.39 0.72
CA GLY A 74 6.68 -23.70 1.19
C GLY A 74 6.18 -22.64 2.18
N PHE A 75 7.06 -22.26 3.11
CA PHE A 75 6.80 -21.19 4.07
C PHE A 75 6.43 -19.87 3.39
N TYR A 76 7.25 -19.42 2.44
CA TYR A 76 7.03 -18.18 1.70
C TYR A 76 5.68 -18.17 0.97
N LYS A 77 5.34 -19.26 0.27
CA LYS A 77 4.04 -19.39 -0.41
C LYS A 77 2.87 -19.36 0.56
N LYS A 78 2.98 -20.03 1.71
CA LYS A 78 1.95 -20.01 2.76
C LYS A 78 1.77 -18.60 3.30
N GLN A 79 2.87 -17.94 3.66
CA GLN A 79 2.85 -16.60 4.22
C GLN A 79 2.24 -15.58 3.26
N HIS A 80 2.58 -15.67 1.97
CA HIS A 80 2.01 -14.77 0.97
C HIS A 80 0.49 -14.94 0.82
N LYS A 81 -0.02 -16.18 0.89
CA LYS A 81 -1.47 -16.43 0.91
C LYS A 81 -2.13 -15.85 2.16
N GLU A 82 -1.46 -15.94 3.31
CA GLU A 82 -1.97 -15.42 4.57
C GLU A 82 -2.02 -13.89 4.57
N VAL A 83 -0.97 -13.22 4.08
CA VAL A 83 -0.95 -11.76 3.86
C VAL A 83 -2.09 -11.36 2.90
N ALA A 84 -2.27 -12.07 1.80
CA ALA A 84 -3.35 -11.81 0.85
C ALA A 84 -4.74 -11.98 1.48
N GLY A 85 -4.94 -13.02 2.31
CA GLY A 85 -6.21 -13.24 3.03
C GLY A 85 -6.51 -12.15 4.06
N ARG A 86 -5.49 -11.71 4.79
CA ARG A 86 -5.58 -10.57 5.73
C ARG A 86 -5.92 -9.28 4.98
N ALA A 87 -5.24 -9.01 3.86
CA ALA A 87 -5.51 -7.85 3.02
C ALA A 87 -6.95 -7.87 2.46
N ALA A 88 -7.43 -9.03 2.00
CA ALA A 88 -8.80 -9.17 1.50
C ALA A 88 -9.86 -8.81 2.55
N SER A 89 -9.57 -9.02 3.84
CA SER A 89 -10.46 -8.61 4.93
C SER A 89 -10.54 -7.08 5.04
N VAL A 90 -9.42 -6.39 4.90
CA VAL A 90 -9.37 -4.91 4.88
C VAL A 90 -10.05 -4.35 3.63
N VAL A 91 -9.80 -4.95 2.46
CA VAL A 91 -10.46 -4.60 1.20
C VAL A 91 -11.98 -4.68 1.35
N LYS A 92 -12.49 -5.82 1.83
CA LYS A 92 -13.92 -6.02 2.06
C LYS A 92 -14.49 -5.03 3.07
N PHE A 93 -13.76 -4.73 4.14
CA PHE A 93 -14.18 -3.73 5.13
C PHE A 93 -14.35 -2.35 4.50
N VAL A 94 -13.35 -1.87 3.74
CA VAL A 94 -13.43 -0.56 3.08
C VAL A 94 -14.55 -0.53 2.05
N GLU A 95 -14.72 -1.59 1.26
CA GLU A 95 -15.82 -1.71 0.28
C GLU A 95 -17.19 -1.65 0.95
N GLN A 96 -17.37 -2.31 2.10
CA GLN A 96 -18.60 -2.25 2.90
C GLN A 96 -18.85 -0.86 3.50
N CYS A 97 -17.79 -0.14 3.87
CA CYS A 97 -17.88 1.23 4.36
C CYS A 97 -18.02 2.27 3.24
N SER A 98 -17.83 1.90 1.98
CA SER A 98 -17.89 2.80 0.82
C SER A 98 -19.17 2.65 -0.01
N LEU A 99 -20.32 2.62 0.66
CA LEU A 99 -21.65 2.37 0.06
C LEU A 99 -22.06 3.34 -1.07
N SER A 100 -21.33 4.44 -1.27
CA SER A 100 -21.57 5.41 -2.36
C SER A 100 -20.27 6.03 -2.89
N GLU A 101 -19.23 5.21 -3.06
CA GLU A 101 -17.89 5.63 -3.51
C GLU A 101 -17.21 6.68 -2.63
N SER A 102 -17.76 6.88 -1.43
CA SER A 102 -17.24 7.78 -0.42
C SER A 102 -16.98 7.03 0.88
N LEU A 103 -15.92 7.42 1.57
CA LEU A 103 -15.46 6.81 2.80
C LEU A 103 -15.29 7.90 3.85
N GLU A 104 -15.90 7.69 5.02
CA GLU A 104 -15.69 8.57 6.16
C GLU A 104 -14.28 8.38 6.72
N VAL A 105 -13.66 9.47 7.18
CA VAL A 105 -12.29 9.43 7.73
C VAL A 105 -12.14 8.48 8.92
N SER A 106 -13.21 8.26 9.70
CA SER A 106 -13.23 7.32 10.83
C SER A 106 -12.94 5.89 10.35
N ASN A 107 -13.60 5.45 9.28
CA ASN A 107 -13.43 4.13 8.69
C ASN A 107 -12.11 4.02 7.91
N TYR A 108 -11.69 5.11 7.28
CA TYR A 108 -10.37 5.22 6.66
C TYR A 108 -9.23 5.00 7.67
N LEU A 109 -9.25 5.71 8.80
CA LEU A 109 -8.24 5.57 9.86
C LEU A 109 -8.27 4.17 10.48
N LYS A 110 -9.45 3.59 10.68
CA LYS A 110 -9.59 2.19 11.11
C LYS A 110 -8.95 1.21 10.12
N ALA A 111 -9.08 1.44 8.82
CA ALA A 111 -8.42 0.59 7.82
C ALA A 111 -6.89 0.64 7.93
N ILE A 112 -6.32 1.83 8.17
CA ILE A 112 -4.89 2.01 8.42
C ILE A 112 -4.46 1.29 9.71
N GLU A 113 -5.25 1.41 10.78
CA GLU A 113 -4.99 0.71 12.04
C GLU A 113 -5.05 -0.82 11.88
N CYS A 114 -5.97 -1.33 11.07
CA CYS A 114 -6.03 -2.75 10.70
C CYS A 114 -4.75 -3.21 9.97
N LEU A 115 -4.22 -2.41 9.03
CA LEU A 115 -2.95 -2.76 8.37
C LEU A 115 -1.78 -2.78 9.36
N ARG A 116 -1.75 -1.83 10.30
CA ARG A 116 -0.74 -1.75 11.36
C ARG A 116 -0.80 -2.95 12.30
N SER A 117 -1.99 -3.34 12.76
CA SER A 117 -2.15 -4.50 13.65
C SER A 117 -1.76 -5.81 12.99
N MET A 118 -1.94 -5.91 11.67
CA MET A 118 -1.52 -7.06 10.87
C MET A 118 -0.03 -7.03 10.48
N GLN A 119 0.71 -5.97 10.85
CA GLN A 119 2.15 -5.79 10.60
C GLN A 119 2.54 -5.90 9.12
N PHE A 120 1.78 -5.24 8.24
CA PHE A 120 2.11 -5.23 6.81
C PHE A 120 3.42 -4.48 6.56
N GLY A 121 4.33 -5.07 5.79
CA GLY A 121 5.52 -4.38 5.29
C GLY A 121 5.24 -3.59 4.01
N PHE A 122 6.20 -2.76 3.58
CA PHE A 122 6.07 -1.95 2.36
C PHE A 122 5.79 -2.79 1.12
N LYS A 123 6.54 -3.89 0.94
CA LYS A 123 6.34 -4.82 -0.19
C LYS A 123 4.99 -5.53 -0.13
N ASP A 124 4.46 -5.81 1.05
CA ASP A 124 3.12 -6.39 1.18
C ASP A 124 2.08 -5.40 0.64
N VAL A 125 2.16 -4.14 1.07
CA VAL A 125 1.27 -3.06 0.61
C VAL A 125 1.35 -2.88 -0.90
N GLN A 126 2.56 -2.84 -1.46
CA GLN A 126 2.76 -2.73 -2.91
C GLN A 126 2.05 -3.89 -3.64
N MET A 127 2.23 -5.13 -3.19
CA MET A 127 1.65 -6.31 -3.83
C MET A 127 0.16 -6.48 -3.60
N VAL A 128 -0.43 -5.94 -2.52
CA VAL A 128 -1.84 -6.18 -2.19
C VAL A 128 -2.72 -4.97 -2.44
N LEU A 129 -2.25 -3.76 -2.15
CA LEU A 129 -3.04 -2.53 -2.21
C LEU A 129 -2.69 -1.66 -3.41
N PHE A 130 -1.48 -1.70 -3.96
CA PHE A 130 -1.13 -0.93 -5.16
C PHE A 130 -1.47 -1.68 -6.45
N LYS A 131 -2.75 -2.06 -6.57
CA LYS A 131 -3.31 -2.65 -7.78
C LYS A 131 -4.26 -1.69 -8.46
N PRO A 132 -4.15 -1.49 -9.79
CA PRO A 132 -5.06 -0.62 -10.52
C PRO A 132 -6.51 -1.13 -10.53
N LYS A 133 -6.73 -2.44 -10.32
CA LYS A 133 -8.07 -3.04 -10.22
C LYS A 133 -8.80 -2.70 -8.91
N LEU A 134 -8.09 -2.23 -7.88
CA LEU A 134 -8.69 -1.89 -6.59
C LEU A 134 -9.28 -0.47 -6.61
N ASN A 135 -10.13 -0.17 -5.64
CA ASN A 135 -10.63 1.18 -5.41
C ASN A 135 -9.46 2.15 -5.10
N VAL A 136 -9.52 3.37 -5.62
CA VAL A 136 -8.50 4.41 -5.36
C VAL A 136 -8.39 4.73 -3.87
N LEU A 137 -9.49 4.60 -3.11
CA LEU A 137 -9.49 4.79 -1.65
C LEU A 137 -8.63 3.74 -0.95
N LEU A 138 -8.60 2.50 -1.45
CA LEU A 138 -7.70 1.46 -0.95
C LEU A 138 -6.24 1.75 -1.30
N ASN A 139 -5.99 2.28 -2.49
CA ASN A 139 -4.65 2.74 -2.86
C ASN A 139 -4.20 3.88 -1.92
N LEU A 140 -5.10 4.81 -1.59
CA LEU A 140 -4.83 5.90 -0.64
C LEU A 140 -4.53 5.38 0.76
N VAL A 141 -5.30 4.43 1.28
CA VAL A 141 -5.02 3.77 2.57
C VAL A 141 -3.60 3.17 2.56
N GLY A 142 -3.22 2.48 1.48
CA GLY A 142 -1.88 1.94 1.32
C GLY A 142 -0.80 3.02 1.27
N LEU A 143 -1.02 4.09 0.51
CA LEU A 143 -0.11 5.24 0.39
C LEU A 143 0.16 5.88 1.76
N HIS A 144 -0.91 6.19 2.49
CA HIS A 144 -0.83 6.81 3.81
C HIS A 144 -0.15 5.89 4.83
N TYR A 145 -0.48 4.60 4.81
CA TYR A 145 0.20 3.64 5.67
C TYR A 145 1.72 3.59 5.40
N CYS A 146 2.15 3.60 4.14
CA CYS A 146 3.57 3.62 3.78
C CYS A 146 4.29 4.88 4.28
N LEU A 147 3.73 6.06 4.05
CA LEU A 147 4.37 7.33 4.41
C LEU A 147 4.39 7.56 5.93
N ASN A 148 3.29 7.25 6.62
CA ASN A 148 3.12 7.68 8.02
C ASN A 148 3.35 6.56 9.04
N CYS A 149 3.00 5.33 8.69
CA CYS A 149 3.16 4.20 9.62
C CYS A 149 4.51 3.51 9.43
N LEU A 150 4.89 3.25 8.18
CA LEU A 150 6.18 2.63 7.85
C LEU A 150 7.32 3.64 7.74
N GLN A 151 7.01 4.94 7.57
CA GLN A 151 8.00 6.01 7.40
C GLN A 151 8.90 5.76 6.17
N GLU A 152 8.33 5.17 5.12
CA GLU A 152 9.05 4.92 3.88
C GLU A 152 9.34 6.24 3.15
N PRO A 153 10.52 6.39 2.53
CA PRO A 153 10.84 7.58 1.75
C PRO A 153 9.83 7.82 0.63
N ALA A 154 9.38 9.07 0.49
CA ALA A 154 8.45 9.50 -0.55
C ALA A 154 8.88 9.08 -1.98
N SER A 155 10.19 9.05 -2.24
CA SER A 155 10.77 8.60 -3.52
C SER A 155 10.41 7.14 -3.83
N HIS A 156 10.59 6.22 -2.87
CA HIS A 156 10.27 4.80 -3.03
C HIS A 156 8.76 4.58 -3.22
N VAL A 157 7.94 5.30 -2.45
CA VAL A 157 6.49 5.19 -2.56
C VAL A 157 6.01 5.71 -3.91
N THR A 158 6.56 6.82 -4.40
CA THR A 158 6.24 7.39 -5.72
C THR A 158 6.62 6.43 -6.85
N GLU A 159 7.81 5.83 -6.79
CA GLU A 159 8.25 4.81 -7.75
C GLU A 159 7.29 3.60 -7.74
N ALA A 160 6.87 3.14 -6.56
CA ALA A 160 5.90 2.06 -6.45
C ALA A 160 4.55 2.42 -7.09
N LEU A 161 4.02 3.61 -6.86
CA LEU A 161 2.78 4.08 -7.50
C LEU A 161 2.89 4.13 -9.03
N GLN A 162 4.02 4.61 -9.55
CA GLN A 162 4.30 4.67 -10.99
C GLN A 162 4.42 3.27 -11.59
N SER A 163 5.17 2.37 -10.94
CA SER A 163 5.34 0.99 -11.38
C SER A 163 3.99 0.24 -11.46
N SER A 164 3.08 0.55 -10.53
CA SER A 164 1.73 0.00 -10.46
C SER A 164 0.72 0.70 -11.37
N LYS A 165 1.11 1.77 -12.09
CA LYS A 165 0.23 2.58 -12.96
C LYS A 165 -0.98 3.16 -12.23
N ILE A 166 -0.78 3.62 -11.00
CA ILE A 166 -1.82 4.25 -10.17
C ILE A 166 -1.49 5.67 -9.73
N SER A 167 -0.34 6.22 -10.13
CA SER A 167 0.11 7.58 -9.79
C SER A 167 -0.93 8.66 -10.09
N ASP A 168 -1.57 8.55 -11.25
CA ASP A 168 -2.43 9.61 -11.79
C ASP A 168 -3.87 9.51 -11.26
N ARG A 169 -4.19 8.47 -10.49
CA ARG A 169 -5.52 8.29 -9.92
C ARG A 169 -5.78 9.38 -8.89
N GLN A 170 -6.99 9.93 -8.91
CA GLN A 170 -7.36 11.05 -8.07
C GLN A 170 -8.35 10.67 -6.98
N VAL A 171 -8.20 11.31 -5.83
CA VAL A 171 -9.14 11.27 -4.71
C VAL A 171 -9.56 12.69 -4.39
N CYS A 172 -10.86 12.88 -4.14
CA CYS A 172 -11.36 14.13 -3.60
C CYS A 172 -11.52 14.01 -2.08
N VAL A 173 -10.95 14.97 -1.37
CA VAL A 173 -11.09 15.12 0.07
C VAL A 173 -11.94 16.35 0.33
N LYS A 174 -13.07 16.14 0.99
CA LYS A 174 -13.96 17.19 1.46
C LYS A 174 -13.85 17.28 2.97
N TRP A 175 -13.64 18.48 3.51
CA TRP A 175 -13.62 18.68 4.95
C TRP A 175 -14.24 20.01 5.38
N TRP A 176 -14.76 20.03 6.59
CA TRP A 176 -15.42 21.21 7.16
C TRP A 176 -14.57 21.78 8.28
N LYS A 177 -14.22 23.07 8.18
CA LYS A 177 -13.54 23.79 9.25
C LYS A 177 -14.53 24.58 10.09
N PHE A 178 -14.40 24.49 11.40
CA PHE A 178 -15.15 25.26 12.37
C PHE A 178 -14.77 26.74 12.25
N GLY A 179 -15.77 27.61 12.18
CA GLY A 179 -15.54 29.04 12.13
C GLY A 179 -14.82 29.52 13.39
N ARG A 180 -13.63 30.09 13.22
CA ARG A 180 -12.84 30.64 14.33
C ARG A 180 -13.60 31.79 15.00
N ARG A 181 -13.41 31.97 16.32
CA ARG A 181 -13.85 33.19 17.00
C ARG A 181 -12.89 34.32 16.64
N PHE A 182 -13.45 35.39 16.09
CA PHE A 182 -12.69 36.59 15.74
C PHE A 182 -13.40 37.80 16.33
N TYR A 183 -12.72 38.58 17.18
CA TYR A 183 -13.30 39.69 17.96
C TYR A 183 -14.61 39.34 18.69
N GLY A 184 -14.69 38.14 19.27
CA GLY A 184 -15.87 37.69 20.04
C GLY A 184 -17.04 37.16 19.18
N PHE A 185 -17.01 37.33 17.87
CA PHE A 185 -18.00 36.76 16.95
C PHE A 185 -17.55 35.40 16.43
N ARG A 186 -18.47 34.43 16.32
CA ARG A 186 -18.21 33.15 15.67
C ARG A 186 -18.30 33.35 14.15
N MET A 187 -17.20 33.11 13.44
CA MET A 187 -17.20 33.07 11.98
C MET A 187 -18.04 31.89 11.47
N ARG A 188 -18.44 31.92 10.20
CA ARG A 188 -19.14 30.78 9.58
C ARG A 188 -18.19 29.60 9.43
N ASP A 189 -18.76 28.41 9.47
CA ASP A 189 -18.04 27.19 9.17
C ASP A 189 -17.71 27.15 7.67
N GLU A 190 -16.52 26.66 7.31
CA GLU A 190 -15.98 26.70 5.95
C GLU A 190 -15.87 25.28 5.37
N SER A 191 -16.55 25.03 4.25
CA SER A 191 -16.41 23.79 3.50
C SER A 191 -15.24 23.87 2.51
N HIS A 192 -14.31 22.93 2.60
CA HIS A 192 -13.18 22.78 1.69
C HIS A 192 -13.34 21.50 0.88
N SER A 193 -12.96 21.54 -0.39
CA SER A 193 -12.94 20.39 -1.29
C SER A 193 -11.72 20.46 -2.18
N ARG A 194 -10.89 19.42 -2.19
CA ARG A 194 -9.70 19.31 -3.04
C ARG A 194 -9.64 17.94 -3.70
N CYS A 195 -9.38 17.91 -4.99
CA CYS A 195 -9.15 16.68 -5.74
C CYS A 195 -7.69 16.60 -6.14
N ILE A 196 -7.02 15.52 -5.76
CA ILE A 196 -5.56 15.42 -5.76
C ILE A 196 -5.17 14.03 -6.28
N SER A 197 -4.08 13.95 -7.04
CA SER A 197 -3.51 12.68 -7.49
C SER A 197 -2.79 11.96 -6.34
N LEU A 198 -2.68 10.63 -6.42
CA LEU A 198 -1.87 9.87 -5.47
C LEU A 198 -0.39 10.29 -5.51
N GLN A 199 0.10 10.70 -6.67
CA GLN A 199 1.48 11.20 -6.82
C GLN A 199 1.71 12.55 -6.11
N ASP A 200 0.77 13.48 -6.20
CA ASP A 200 0.91 14.79 -5.54
C ASP A 200 0.85 14.65 -4.01
N LEU A 201 0.03 13.72 -3.51
CA LEU A 201 0.05 13.33 -2.10
C LEU A 201 1.38 12.67 -1.69
N ALA A 202 1.95 11.80 -2.52
CA ALA A 202 3.23 11.16 -2.24
C ALA A 202 4.40 12.16 -2.21
N THR A 203 4.34 13.23 -3.00
CA THR A 203 5.41 14.22 -3.12
C THR A 203 5.31 15.39 -2.14
N ALA A 204 4.44 15.28 -1.12
CA ALA A 204 4.20 16.28 -0.08
C ALA A 204 3.86 17.69 -0.63
N LYS A 205 3.36 17.79 -1.86
CA LYS A 205 2.90 19.07 -2.41
C LYS A 205 1.65 19.61 -1.70
N GLU A 206 0.92 18.73 -1.04
CA GLU A 206 -0.39 18.97 -0.43
C GLU A 206 -0.39 18.57 1.06
N GLU A 207 0.55 19.16 1.83
CA GLU A 207 0.70 18.91 3.28
C GLU A 207 -0.58 19.18 4.08
N GLU A 208 -1.39 20.16 3.66
CA GLU A 208 -2.65 20.46 4.33
C GLU A 208 -3.61 19.26 4.29
N VAL A 209 -3.74 18.62 3.12
CA VAL A 209 -4.66 17.49 2.94
C VAL A 209 -4.15 16.27 3.69
N LEU A 210 -2.86 15.97 3.63
CA LEU A 210 -2.26 14.91 4.45
C LEU A 210 -2.51 15.14 5.94
N GLY A 211 -2.29 16.37 6.42
CA GLY A 211 -2.57 16.72 7.81
C GLY A 211 -4.04 16.58 8.20
N VAL A 212 -4.99 16.83 7.29
CA VAL A 212 -6.42 16.58 7.50
C VAL A 212 -6.73 15.07 7.56
N LEU A 213 -6.12 14.26 6.69
CA LEU A 213 -6.32 12.81 6.67
C LEU A 213 -5.71 12.13 7.90
N GLU A 214 -4.56 12.60 8.36
CA GLU A 214 -3.89 12.10 9.56
C GLU A 214 -4.65 12.42 10.83
N ARG A 215 -5.05 13.68 11.00
CA ARG A 215 -5.73 14.13 12.22
C ARG A 215 -7.18 13.67 12.27
N GLY A 216 -7.83 13.53 11.12
CA GLY A 216 -9.27 13.32 11.04
C GLY A 216 -10.06 14.52 11.56
N ALA A 217 -11.23 14.25 12.13
CA ALA A 217 -12.13 15.27 12.67
C ALA A 217 -11.75 15.68 14.10
N ILE A 218 -10.62 16.39 14.25
CA ILE A 218 -10.15 16.90 15.56
C ILE A 218 -9.88 18.41 15.47
N HIS A 219 -10.16 19.14 16.57
CA HIS A 219 -10.03 20.59 16.72
C HIS A 219 -10.96 21.39 15.79
N GLU A 220 -10.41 21.88 14.69
CA GLU A 220 -11.07 22.77 13.75
C GLU A 220 -11.78 21.99 12.67
N VAL A 221 -11.57 20.67 12.52
CA VAL A 221 -12.19 19.89 11.45
C VAL A 221 -13.38 19.08 11.98
N LEU A 222 -14.59 19.38 11.50
CA LEU A 222 -15.83 18.74 11.95
C LEU A 222 -16.05 17.36 11.31
N GLN A 223 -15.76 17.27 10.01
CA GLN A 223 -16.00 16.07 9.23
C GLN A 223 -15.02 16.04 8.07
N VAL A 224 -14.56 14.84 7.71
CA VAL A 224 -13.75 14.59 6.53
C VAL A 224 -14.35 13.42 5.78
N GLN A 225 -14.63 13.64 4.50
CA GLN A 225 -15.13 12.64 3.58
C GLN A 225 -14.16 12.50 2.41
N LEU A 226 -13.84 11.25 2.10
CA LEU A 226 -13.04 10.85 0.96
C LEU A 226 -13.97 10.36 -0.13
N SER A 227 -13.73 10.71 -1.39
CA SER A 227 -14.49 10.18 -2.51
C SER A 227 -13.63 10.01 -3.76
N VAL A 228 -14.07 9.13 -4.66
CA VAL A 228 -13.44 9.00 -5.98
C VAL A 228 -13.73 10.27 -6.80
N ALA A 229 -12.75 10.75 -7.60
CA ALA A 229 -12.86 12.04 -8.28
C ALA A 229 -14.06 12.16 -9.25
N ASP A 230 -14.49 11.04 -9.84
CA ASP A 230 -15.66 11.00 -10.75
C ASP A 230 -17.00 10.80 -10.03
N SER A 231 -16.99 10.64 -8.70
CA SER A 231 -18.22 10.44 -7.92
C SER A 231 -18.96 11.78 -7.75
N THR A 232 -20.04 11.95 -8.50
CA THR A 232 -21.04 13.01 -8.34
C THR A 232 -21.86 12.80 -7.06
N SER A 233 -21.21 12.69 -5.90
CA SER A 233 -21.89 12.64 -4.60
C SER A 233 -22.29 14.05 -4.15
N ASN A 234 -23.36 14.56 -4.75
CA ASN A 234 -24.08 15.78 -4.35
C ASN A 234 -25.09 15.48 -3.23
N LEU A 235 -24.70 14.72 -2.19
CA LEU A 235 -25.66 14.25 -1.17
C LEU A 235 -25.82 15.16 0.05
N TRP A 236 -25.17 16.33 0.10
CA TRP A 236 -25.21 17.22 1.27
C TRP A 236 -25.85 18.59 1.06
N SER A 237 -26.64 18.80 0.01
CA SER A 237 -27.41 20.03 -0.14
C SER A 237 -28.61 20.16 0.83
N ASN A 238 -28.93 19.15 1.64
CA ASN A 238 -30.13 19.16 2.48
C ASN A 238 -29.87 18.78 3.94
N GLN A 239 -29.08 19.55 4.69
CA GLN A 239 -29.28 19.69 6.14
C GLN A 239 -28.96 21.12 6.58
N SER A 240 -29.92 22.02 6.36
CA SER A 240 -30.03 23.25 7.14
C SER A 240 -30.76 22.90 8.44
N PRO A 241 -30.28 23.32 9.63
CA PRO A 241 -31.10 23.23 10.83
C PRO A 241 -32.23 24.28 10.74
N GLN A 242 -33.46 23.81 10.96
CA GLN A 242 -34.58 24.68 11.33
C GLN A 242 -34.35 25.29 12.71
#